data_AF-A0A973DG07-F1
#
_entry.id   AF-A0A973DG07-F1
#
_cell.length_a   1.000
_cell.length_b   1.000
_cell.length_c   1.000
_cell.angle_alpha   90.00
_cell.angle_beta   90.00
_cell.angle_gamma   90.00
#
_symmetry.space_group_name_H-M   'P 1'
#
loop_
_entity.id
_entity.type
_entity.pdbx_description
1 polymer ?
#
loop_
_entity_poly.entity_id
_entity_poly.type
_entity_poly.pdbx_seq_one_letter_code
_entity_poly.pdbx_strand_id
1 'polypeptide(L)'
;MQVQEYKEYNYRLLICPESDHFKIERLSPREYIGYLQMHAKDGRLEICDLWINEEPEDFRGKGYGLILVNHAFEYAKEKCIDYIYGHTQKDDYGVHRFYERCGFKVFIDDKHDTAWFLYSLSGELTNPPDLDQFAKLGGLSNELGIYEFN
;
A
#
# COMPACT_ATOMS: atom_id res chain seq x y z
N MET A 1 -15.44 13.48 -0.88
CA MET A 1 -15.23 12.20 -1.60
C MET A 1 -15.36 12.44 -3.10
N GLN A 2 -14.28 12.28 -3.84
CA GLN A 2 -14.20 12.31 -5.28
C GLN A 2 -14.48 10.91 -5.83
N VAL A 3 -15.25 10.84 -6.92
CA VAL A 3 -15.56 9.58 -7.60
C VAL A 3 -15.04 9.67 -9.02
N GLN A 4 -14.22 8.68 -9.42
CA GLN A 4 -13.73 8.56 -10.78
C GLN A 4 -14.27 7.27 -11.39
N GLU A 5 -15.07 7.39 -12.45
CA GLU A 5 -15.68 6.25 -13.12
C GLU A 5 -14.94 5.88 -14.39
N TYR A 6 -14.76 4.57 -14.59
CA TYR A 6 -14.09 3.98 -15.74
C TYR A 6 -15.07 3.03 -16.43
N LYS A 7 -16.02 3.60 -17.16
CA LYS A 7 -17.17 2.87 -17.72
C LYS A 7 -16.76 1.75 -18.68
N GLU A 8 -15.73 1.98 -19.49
CA GLU A 8 -15.18 0.98 -20.42
C GLU A 8 -14.61 -0.25 -19.70
N TYR A 9 -14.19 -0.10 -18.45
CA TYR A 9 -13.61 -1.14 -17.62
C TYR A 9 -14.54 -1.60 -16.48
N ASN A 10 -15.78 -1.11 -16.45
CA ASN A 10 -16.81 -1.46 -15.47
C ASN A 10 -16.43 -1.26 -14.00
N TYR A 11 -15.60 -0.26 -13.66
CA TYR A 11 -15.27 0.06 -12.27
C TYR A 11 -15.32 1.56 -11.97
N ARG A 12 -15.34 1.90 -10.69
CA ARG A 12 -15.13 3.24 -10.18
C ARG A 12 -14.24 3.24 -8.95
N LEU A 13 -13.56 4.35 -8.76
CA LEU A 13 -12.73 4.64 -7.59
C LEU A 13 -13.40 5.70 -6.73
N LEU A 14 -13.35 5.48 -5.43
CA LEU A 14 -13.86 6.38 -4.41
C LEU A 14 -12.63 6.86 -3.63
N ILE A 15 -12.24 8.09 -3.94
CA ILE A 15 -11.04 8.72 -3.43
C ILE A 15 -11.51 9.83 -2.50
N CYS A 16 -11.11 9.79 -1.24
CA CYS A 16 -11.29 10.93 -0.37
C CYS A 16 -9.92 11.61 -0.23
N PRO A 17 -9.71 12.84 -0.75
CA PRO A 17 -8.41 13.51 -0.69
C PRO A 17 -7.87 13.69 0.73
N GLU A 18 -8.78 13.72 1.71
CA GLU A 18 -8.50 13.84 3.15
C GLU A 18 -8.47 12.48 3.86
N SER A 19 -8.74 11.38 3.15
CA SER A 19 -8.64 10.03 3.72
C SER A 19 -7.46 9.31 3.10
N ASP A 20 -6.82 8.54 3.94
CA ASP A 20 -5.83 7.53 3.59
C ASP A 20 -6.47 6.22 3.09
N HIS A 21 -7.75 6.23 2.73
CA HIS A 21 -8.51 5.04 2.34
C HIS A 21 -9.14 5.24 0.96
N PHE A 22 -8.72 4.41 0.01
CA PHE A 22 -9.28 4.34 -1.34
C PHE A 22 -10.10 3.08 -1.52
N LYS A 23 -11.24 3.19 -2.19
CA LYS A 23 -12.10 2.04 -2.49
C LYS A 23 -12.30 1.89 -3.98
N ILE A 24 -12.44 0.64 -4.42
CA ILE A 24 -12.77 0.28 -5.78
C ILE A 24 -14.03 -0.57 -5.81
N GLU A 25 -14.91 -0.26 -6.76
CA GLU A 25 -16.21 -0.90 -6.91
C GLU A 25 -16.53 -1.17 -8.37
N ARG A 26 -17.20 -2.28 -8.66
CA ARG A 26 -17.80 -2.58 -9.95
C ARG A 26 -19.00 -1.65 -10.20
N LEU A 27 -19.18 -1.20 -11.44
CA LEU A 27 -20.34 -0.38 -11.82
C LEU A 27 -21.60 -1.23 -11.99
N SER A 28 -21.52 -2.33 -12.73
CA SER A 28 -22.66 -3.22 -13.01
C SER A 28 -22.29 -4.71 -13.10
N PRO A 29 -22.95 -5.61 -12.33
CA PRO A 29 -23.78 -5.26 -11.19
C PRO A 29 -22.91 -4.55 -10.13
N ARG A 30 -23.56 -3.69 -9.36
CA ARG A 30 -22.89 -2.87 -8.37
C ARG A 30 -22.29 -3.73 -7.28
N GLU A 31 -20.98 -3.67 -7.07
CA GLU A 31 -20.31 -4.53 -6.09
C GLU A 31 -19.01 -3.92 -5.57
N TYR A 32 -18.69 -4.20 -4.32
CA TYR A 32 -17.43 -3.81 -3.72
C TYR A 32 -16.31 -4.77 -4.15
N ILE A 33 -15.26 -4.22 -4.75
CA ILE A 33 -14.12 -5.00 -5.26
C ILE A 33 -12.98 -5.03 -4.24
N GLY A 34 -12.73 -3.92 -3.52
CA GLY A 34 -11.62 -3.87 -2.59
C GLY A 34 -11.23 -2.46 -2.15
N TYR A 35 -10.11 -2.37 -1.45
CA TYR A 35 -9.58 -1.13 -0.92
C TYR A 35 -8.07 -1.12 -0.77
N LEU A 36 -7.55 0.09 -0.60
CA LEU A 36 -6.21 0.37 -0.13
C LEU A 36 -6.30 1.33 1.04
N GLN A 37 -5.71 0.95 2.17
CA GLN A 37 -5.52 1.80 3.33
C GLN A 37 -4.05 2.17 3.46
N MET A 38 -3.82 3.44 3.75
CA MET A 38 -2.51 4.02 3.85
C MET A 38 -2.39 4.84 5.14
N HIS A 39 -1.23 5.41 5.39
CA HIS A 39 -1.04 6.42 6.43
C HIS A 39 0.09 7.36 6.02
N ALA A 40 -0.19 8.66 5.91
CA ALA A 40 0.81 9.67 5.56
C ALA A 40 1.35 10.35 6.82
N LYS A 41 2.66 10.32 7.03
CA LYS A 41 3.32 10.95 8.18
C LYS A 41 4.76 11.34 7.85
N ASP A 42 5.17 12.54 8.26
CA ASP A 42 6.56 13.03 8.16
C ASP A 42 7.22 12.87 6.77
N GLY A 43 6.46 13.16 5.70
CA GLY A 43 6.94 13.04 4.31
C GLY A 43 7.02 11.60 3.78
N ARG A 44 6.34 10.65 4.44
CA ARG A 44 6.29 9.23 4.09
C ARG A 44 4.85 8.77 3.94
N LEU A 45 4.62 7.77 3.09
CA LEU A 45 3.33 7.11 2.95
C LEU A 45 3.48 5.61 3.23
N GLU A 46 2.85 5.15 4.29
CA GLU A 46 2.75 3.72 4.58
C GLU A 46 1.52 3.15 3.86
N ILE A 47 1.66 2.00 3.21
CA ILE A 47 0.54 1.14 2.81
C ILE A 47 0.31 0.18 3.96
N CYS A 48 -0.77 0.41 4.71
CA CYS A 48 -1.11 -0.37 5.89
C CYS A 48 -1.89 -1.63 5.53
N ASP A 49 -2.73 -1.57 4.49
CA ASP A 49 -3.52 -2.71 4.05
C ASP A 49 -3.95 -2.57 2.59
N LEU A 50 -3.93 -3.68 1.85
CA LEU A 50 -4.41 -3.76 0.47
C LEU A 50 -5.19 -5.06 0.33
N TRP A 51 -6.49 -4.94 0.08
CA TRP A 51 -7.36 -6.09 -0.04
C TRP A 51 -8.21 -6.01 -1.29
N ILE A 52 -8.23 -7.12 -2.02
CA ILE A 52 -9.10 -7.36 -3.17
C ILE A 52 -9.96 -8.57 -2.85
N ASN A 53 -11.27 -8.40 -3.05
CA ASN A 53 -12.29 -9.38 -2.76
C ASN A 53 -12.13 -10.63 -3.64
N GLU A 54 -12.33 -11.79 -3.04
CA GLU A 54 -12.26 -13.10 -3.69
C GLU A 54 -13.63 -13.78 -3.79
N GLU A 55 -14.63 -13.27 -3.06
CA GLU A 55 -15.93 -13.90 -2.89
C GLU A 55 -17.07 -12.87 -3.03
N PRO A 56 -18.17 -13.21 -3.73
CA PRO A 56 -18.45 -14.49 -4.40
C PRO A 56 -17.76 -14.65 -5.77
N GLU A 57 -17.09 -13.61 -6.26
CA GLU A 57 -16.30 -13.62 -7.49
C GLU A 57 -14.84 -13.27 -7.17
N ASP A 58 -13.89 -14.02 -7.72
CA ASP A 58 -12.47 -13.71 -7.57
C ASP A 58 -12.09 -12.49 -8.43
N PHE A 59 -11.85 -11.35 -7.78
CA PHE A 59 -11.39 -10.13 -8.44
C PHE A 59 -9.85 -10.00 -8.49
N ARG A 60 -9.10 -10.93 -7.89
CA ARG A 60 -7.63 -10.92 -7.93
C ARG A 60 -7.11 -11.27 -9.31
N GLY A 61 -5.85 -10.90 -9.58
CA GLY A 61 -5.23 -11.09 -10.90
C GLY A 61 -5.80 -10.23 -12.04
N LYS A 62 -6.85 -9.43 -11.80
CA LYS A 62 -7.50 -8.56 -12.80
C LYS A 62 -6.96 -7.13 -12.85
N GLY A 63 -5.90 -6.82 -12.09
CA GLY A 63 -5.22 -5.51 -12.11
C GLY A 63 -5.73 -4.48 -11.11
N TYR A 64 -6.77 -4.77 -10.33
CA TYR A 64 -7.33 -3.82 -9.36
C TYR A 64 -6.37 -3.40 -8.24
N GLY A 65 -5.51 -4.32 -7.77
CA GLY A 65 -4.46 -3.97 -6.81
C GLY A 65 -3.46 -2.95 -7.38
N LEU A 66 -3.04 -3.12 -8.64
CA LEU A 66 -2.15 -2.17 -9.32
C LEU A 66 -2.84 -0.80 -9.50
N ILE A 67 -4.13 -0.78 -9.82
CA ILE A 67 -4.90 0.47 -9.93
C ILE A 67 -4.85 1.22 -8.59
N LEU A 68 -5.14 0.54 -7.47
CA LEU A 68 -5.10 1.17 -6.15
C LEU A 68 -3.70 1.68 -5.79
N VAL A 69 -2.64 0.91 -6.08
CA VAL A 69 -1.25 1.32 -5.85
C VAL A 69 -0.86 2.52 -6.71
N ASN A 70 -1.28 2.58 -7.97
CA ASN A 70 -1.03 3.75 -8.82
C ASN A 70 -1.69 5.02 -8.24
N HIS A 71 -2.85 4.89 -7.60
CA HIS A 71 -3.44 6.02 -6.88
C HIS A 71 -2.66 6.43 -5.63
N ALA A 72 -2.01 5.49 -4.94
CA ALA A 72 -1.07 5.84 -3.87
C ALA A 72 0.13 6.64 -4.41
N PHE A 73 0.61 6.31 -5.62
CA PHE A 73 1.69 7.05 -6.28
C PHE A 73 1.28 8.48 -6.61
N GLU A 74 0.10 8.68 -7.20
CA GLU A 74 -0.41 10.02 -7.50
C GLU A 74 -0.65 10.82 -6.21
N TYR A 75 -1.24 10.19 -5.18
CA TYR A 75 -1.41 10.81 -3.87
C TYR A 75 -0.08 11.27 -3.26
N ALA A 76 0.94 10.40 -3.26
CA ALA A 76 2.27 10.73 -2.75
C ALA A 76 2.89 11.91 -3.51
N LYS A 77 2.77 11.92 -4.83
CA LYS A 77 3.27 13.01 -5.68
C LYS A 77 2.58 14.34 -5.39
N GLU A 78 1.25 14.34 -5.27
CA GLU A 78 0.46 15.53 -4.94
C GLU A 78 0.80 16.11 -3.56
N LYS A 79 1.16 15.24 -2.61
CA LYS A 79 1.52 15.62 -1.23
C LYS A 79 3.03 15.84 -1.02
N CYS A 80 3.84 15.79 -2.08
CA CYS A 80 5.30 15.90 -2.02
C CYS A 80 5.93 14.90 -1.03
N ILE A 81 5.45 13.66 -1.05
CA ILE A 81 5.97 12.55 -0.25
C ILE A 81 7.16 11.93 -1.00
N ASP A 82 8.24 11.65 -0.26
CA ASP A 82 9.50 11.17 -0.85
C ASP A 82 9.52 9.64 -1.07
N TYR A 83 8.83 8.90 -0.20
CA TYR A 83 8.86 7.44 -0.21
C TYR A 83 7.53 6.82 0.22
N ILE A 84 7.23 5.67 -0.38
CA ILE A 84 6.08 4.82 -0.07
C ILE A 84 6.61 3.48 0.41
N TYR A 85 6.09 2.99 1.53
CA TYR A 85 6.56 1.74 2.12
C TYR A 85 5.43 0.93 2.74
N GLY A 86 5.75 -0.28 3.17
CA GLY A 86 4.91 -1.10 4.02
C GLY A 86 5.59 -2.44 4.24
N HIS A 87 4.89 -3.36 4.89
CA HIS A 87 5.44 -4.69 5.17
C HIS A 87 4.40 -5.79 5.00
N THR A 88 4.90 -7.00 4.81
CA THR A 88 4.09 -8.23 4.75
C THR A 88 4.83 -9.38 5.43
N GLN A 89 4.23 -10.56 5.47
CA GLN A 89 4.90 -11.77 5.97
C GLN A 89 6.11 -12.12 5.10
N LYS A 90 7.19 -12.59 5.73
CA LYS A 90 8.45 -12.89 5.03
C LYS A 90 8.36 -14.02 4.01
N ASP A 91 7.31 -14.84 4.08
CA ASP A 91 7.09 -16.01 3.23
C ASP A 91 5.90 -15.83 2.26
N ASP A 92 5.27 -14.64 2.25
CA ASP A 92 4.25 -14.29 1.26
C ASP A 92 4.88 -13.84 -0.07
N TYR A 93 5.52 -14.80 -0.75
CA TYR A 93 6.16 -14.58 -2.04
C TYR A 93 5.18 -14.12 -3.13
N GLY A 94 3.88 -14.35 -2.95
CA GLY A 94 2.84 -13.84 -3.86
C GLY A 94 2.75 -12.32 -3.78
N VAL A 95 2.65 -11.80 -2.56
CA VAL A 95 2.60 -10.36 -2.28
C VAL A 95 3.92 -9.69 -2.61
N HIS A 96 5.08 -10.33 -2.36
CA HIS A 96 6.38 -9.77 -2.75
C HIS A 96 6.45 -9.50 -4.26
N ARG A 97 6.12 -10.52 -5.08
CA ARG A 97 6.10 -10.38 -6.54
C ARG A 97 5.09 -9.35 -7.02
N PHE A 98 3.97 -9.20 -6.32
CA PHE A 98 2.99 -8.16 -6.64
C PHE A 98 3.60 -6.77 -6.46
N TYR A 99 4.23 -6.48 -5.33
CA TYR A 99 4.85 -5.17 -5.08
C TYR A 99 6.06 -4.92 -5.98
N GLU A 100 6.89 -5.93 -6.26
CA GLU A 100 7.98 -5.83 -7.25
C GLU A 100 7.45 -5.44 -8.64
N ARG A 101 6.33 -6.03 -9.08
CA ARG A 101 5.68 -5.66 -10.35
C ARG A 101 5.10 -4.25 -10.34
N CYS A 102 4.76 -3.73 -9.17
CA CYS A 102 4.37 -2.33 -8.99
C CYS A 102 5.57 -1.38 -8.94
N GLY A 103 6.81 -1.89 -8.99
CA GLY A 103 8.04 -1.11 -9.00
C GLY A 103 8.71 -0.93 -7.64
N PHE A 104 8.20 -1.56 -6.58
CA PHE A 104 8.83 -1.53 -5.27
C PHE A 104 10.08 -2.41 -5.24
N LYS A 105 11.05 -2.06 -4.40
CA LYS A 105 12.11 -2.97 -3.96
C LYS A 105 11.64 -3.71 -2.71
N VAL A 106 11.85 -5.02 -2.65
CA VAL A 106 11.50 -5.85 -1.48
C VAL A 106 12.77 -6.23 -0.73
N PHE A 107 12.73 -6.14 0.61
CA PHE A 107 13.82 -6.44 1.52
C PHE A 107 13.33 -7.44 2.57
N ILE A 108 14.00 -8.58 2.68
CA ILE A 108 13.67 -9.60 3.69
C ILE A 108 14.35 -9.23 5.01
N ASP A 109 13.57 -9.25 6.09
CA ASP A 109 14.01 -8.95 7.44
C ASP A 109 13.82 -10.18 8.33
N ASP A 110 14.84 -11.04 8.35
CA ASP A 110 14.85 -12.27 9.14
C ASP A 110 14.75 -12.00 10.65
N LYS A 111 15.17 -10.81 11.12
CA LYS A 111 15.16 -10.45 12.54
C LYS A 111 13.74 -10.20 13.05
N HIS A 112 12.91 -9.56 12.23
CA HIS A 112 11.52 -9.21 12.59
C HIS A 112 10.47 -10.11 11.91
N ASP A 113 10.90 -11.17 11.22
CA ASP A 113 10.02 -12.14 10.55
C ASP A 113 9.11 -11.50 9.47
N THR A 114 9.63 -10.49 8.76
CA THR A 114 8.85 -9.69 7.81
C THR A 114 9.57 -9.45 6.49
N ALA A 115 8.84 -8.99 5.48
CA ALA A 115 9.40 -8.44 4.25
C ALA A 115 8.90 -7.00 4.08
N TRP A 116 9.83 -6.08 3.93
CA TRP A 116 9.57 -4.67 3.66
C TRP A 116 9.49 -4.42 2.16
N PHE A 117 8.53 -3.62 1.71
CA PHE A 117 8.52 -3.10 0.34
C PHE A 117 8.68 -1.58 0.37
N LEU A 118 9.50 -1.04 -0.53
CA LEU A 118 9.84 0.38 -0.57
C LEU A 118 9.89 0.91 -2.01
N TYR A 119 9.28 2.06 -2.22
CA TYR A 119 9.31 2.83 -3.46
C TYR A 119 9.75 4.26 -3.16
N SER A 120 10.72 4.76 -3.92
CA SER A 120 11.25 6.12 -3.79
C SER A 120 10.80 6.96 -4.98
N LEU A 121 10.18 8.11 -4.71
CA LEU A 121 9.76 9.07 -5.74
C LEU A 121 10.90 10.01 -6.17
N SER A 122 11.88 10.23 -5.28
CA SER A 122 12.94 11.23 -5.45
C SER A 122 14.24 10.70 -6.08
N GLY A 123 14.30 9.42 -6.43
CA GLY A 123 15.45 8.79 -7.10
C GLY A 123 15.77 7.39 -6.58
N GLU A 124 16.86 6.79 -7.07
CA GLU A 124 17.25 5.44 -6.66
C GLU A 124 17.57 5.37 -5.15
N LEU A 125 17.01 4.35 -4.49
CA LEU A 125 17.49 3.90 -3.19
C LEU A 125 18.95 3.45 -3.34
N THR A 126 19.89 4.33 -3.03
CA THR A 126 21.33 4.08 -3.24
C THR A 126 21.94 3.15 -2.20
N ASN A 127 21.25 2.92 -1.07
CA ASN A 127 21.65 2.00 -0.01
C ASN A 127 20.45 1.17 0.46
N PRO A 128 20.67 -0.06 0.98
CA PRO A 128 19.60 -0.79 1.65
C PRO A 128 19.07 0.05 2.84
N PRO A 129 17.74 0.07 3.04
CA PRO A 129 17.13 0.81 4.13
C PRO A 129 17.55 0.26 5.50
N ASP A 130 17.56 1.14 6.51
CA ASP A 130 17.74 0.74 7.90
C ASP A 130 16.48 0.02 8.40
N LEU A 131 16.52 -1.32 8.37
CA LEU A 131 15.36 -2.15 8.71
C LEU A 131 14.96 -2.03 10.19
N ASP A 132 15.90 -1.70 11.09
CA ASP A 132 15.57 -1.46 12.51
C ASP A 132 14.77 -0.15 12.65
N GLN A 133 15.08 0.86 11.86
CA GLN A 133 14.28 2.08 11.80
C GLN A 133 12.87 1.79 11.26
N PHE A 134 12.74 0.98 10.22
CA PHE A 134 11.44 0.59 9.67
C PHE A 134 10.62 -0.23 10.67
N ALA A 135 11.24 -1.19 11.36
CA ALA A 135 10.57 -1.96 12.41
C ALA A 135 10.03 -1.07 13.54
N LYS A 136 10.74 0.01 13.91
CA LYS A 136 10.23 1.00 14.87
C LYS A 136 9.03 1.78 14.32
N LEU A 137 9.05 2.14 13.04
CA LEU A 137 7.95 2.86 12.39
C LEU A 137 6.69 2.00 12.26
N GLY A 138 6.84 0.75 11.84
CA GLY A 138 5.75 -0.22 11.68
C GLY A 138 5.33 -0.92 12.98
N GLY A 139 5.88 -0.53 14.14
CA GLY A 139 5.51 -1.12 15.43
C GLY A 139 5.95 -2.58 15.64
N LEU A 140 6.95 -3.05 14.89
CA LEU A 140 7.50 -4.42 14.92
C LEU A 140 8.75 -4.55 15.82
N SER A 141 9.27 -3.45 16.37
CA SER A 141 10.43 -3.50 17.26
C SER A 141 10.05 -4.04 18.65
N ASN A 142 10.79 -5.03 19.15
CA ASN A 142 10.66 -5.60 20.50
C ASN A 142 11.03 -4.65 21.66
N GLU A 143 11.30 -3.37 21.39
CA GLU A 143 11.32 -2.38 22.46
C GLU A 143 9.88 -2.27 22.96
N LEU A 144 9.64 -2.65 24.22
CA LEU A 144 8.41 -2.35 24.98
C LEU A 144 8.19 -0.82 24.96
N GLY A 145 7.68 -0.32 23.85
CA GLY A 145 7.27 1.05 23.65
C GLY A 145 6.02 1.23 24.48
N ILE A 146 6.19 1.92 25.60
CA ILE A 146 5.11 2.48 26.37
C ILE A 146 4.23 3.23 25.37
N TYR A 147 3.03 2.71 25.09
CA TYR A 147 1.98 3.46 24.41
C TYR A 147 1.62 4.62 25.33
N GLU A 148 2.31 5.75 25.20
CA GLU A 148 1.78 7.01 25.71
C GLU A 148 0.68 7.46 24.75
N PHE A 149 -0.56 7.09 25.09
CA PHE A 149 -1.73 7.84 24.65
C PHE A 149 -1.63 9.24 25.27
N ASN A 150 -1.39 10.25 24.44
CA ASN A 150 -1.71 11.65 24.73
C ASN A 150 -2.39 12.26 23.50
#